data_AF-A0A418SMY4-F1
#
_entry.id   AF-A0A418SMY4-F1
#
_cell.length_a   1.000
_cell.length_b   1.000
_cell.length_c   1.000
_cell.angle_alpha   90.00
_cell.angle_beta   90.00
_cell.angle_gamma   90.00
#
_symmetry.space_group_name_H-M   'P 1'
#
loop_
_entity.id
_entity.type
_entity.pdbx_description
1 polymer ?
#
loop_
_entity_poly.entity_id
_entity_poly.type
_entity_poly.pdbx_seq_one_letter_code
_entity_poly.pdbx_strand_id
1 'polypeptide(L)'
;MKTRLDLRRRLGVAAGMLLAMTVPAVAGSGGCGKLSHDGQGYVICQVDAAQEPALRLWQDGADGKPLRNFANVRKLLDQGQSLNFAMNAGMFHSDYRPVGLLIVDGEELSPLTTAASGGNFGMLPNGVFCTGGQRPFQVIESRAFADAWPECRLATQSGPMLVIDGNLHPRFLVDSDSRYIRNGVGVSPDGQTAWFAISDRPVTFHEFGRLFRDGLGVRDALYFDGSISRLYAPGVNRADFGRSLGPMIGLVDQTG
;
A
#
# COMPACT_ATOMS: atom_id res chain seq x y z
N MET A 1 76.70 -14.28 -16.48
CA MET A 1 76.54 -12.91 -15.97
C MET A 1 75.12 -12.79 -15.42
N LYS A 2 74.98 -12.51 -14.12
CA LYS A 2 73.72 -12.46 -13.37
C LYS A 2 72.83 -11.33 -13.89
N THR A 3 71.53 -11.57 -14.10
CA THR A 3 70.48 -10.67 -13.57
C THR A 3 69.16 -11.42 -13.44
N ARG A 4 68.68 -11.51 -12.21
CA ARG A 4 67.33 -11.94 -11.82
C ARG A 4 66.39 -10.75 -12.05
N LEU A 5 65.18 -10.99 -12.53
CA LEU A 5 64.04 -10.14 -12.19
C LEU A 5 62.80 -11.02 -12.03
N ASP A 6 62.45 -11.25 -10.76
CA ASP A 6 61.26 -11.93 -10.27
C ASP A 6 59.99 -11.27 -10.82
N LEU A 7 59.18 -12.02 -11.57
CA LEU A 7 57.79 -11.67 -11.86
C LEU A 7 56.87 -12.57 -11.02
N ARG A 8 56.71 -12.21 -9.75
CA ARG A 8 55.63 -12.69 -8.89
C ARG A 8 54.63 -11.56 -8.68
N ARG A 9 53.36 -11.96 -8.43
CA ARG A 9 52.19 -11.17 -7.97
C ARG A 9 51.45 -10.41 -9.09
N ARG A 10 50.13 -10.54 -9.31
CA ARG A 10 49.00 -10.88 -8.40
C ARG A 10 47.84 -11.46 -9.22
N LEU A 11 47.39 -12.67 -8.87
CA LEU A 11 46.02 -13.12 -9.17
C LEU A 11 45.11 -12.44 -8.14
N GLY A 12 44.43 -11.37 -8.54
CA GLY A 12 43.39 -10.74 -7.73
C GLY A 12 42.09 -11.52 -7.92
N VAL A 13 41.73 -12.37 -6.96
CA VAL A 13 40.39 -12.94 -6.86
C VAL A 13 39.47 -11.81 -6.42
N ALA A 14 38.69 -11.26 -7.34
CA ALA A 14 37.59 -10.37 -7.01
C ALA A 14 36.44 -11.21 -6.43
N ALA A 15 36.43 -11.38 -5.12
CA ALA A 15 35.27 -11.91 -4.41
C ALA A 15 34.17 -10.84 -4.41
N GLY A 16 33.20 -10.98 -5.30
CA GLY A 16 31.98 -10.17 -5.29
C GLY A 16 31.16 -10.51 -4.04
N MET A 17 31.18 -9.62 -3.05
CA MET A 17 30.23 -9.65 -1.93
C MET A 17 28.88 -9.18 -2.47
N LEU A 18 28.00 -10.12 -2.81
CA LEU A 18 26.57 -9.85 -2.91
C LEU A 18 26.05 -9.55 -1.50
N LEU A 19 25.93 -8.26 -1.18
CA LEU A 19 25.17 -7.81 -0.02
C LEU A 19 23.70 -8.06 -0.33
N ALA A 20 23.17 -9.20 0.11
CA ALA A 20 21.72 -9.41 0.15
C ALA A 20 21.14 -8.36 1.11
N MET A 21 20.47 -7.34 0.57
CA MET A 21 19.71 -6.39 1.38
C MET A 21 18.54 -7.16 1.99
N THR A 22 18.72 -7.67 3.20
CA THR A 22 17.63 -8.23 3.99
C THR A 22 16.70 -7.10 4.36
N VAL A 23 15.57 -7.00 3.66
CA VAL A 23 14.45 -6.13 4.08
C VAL A 23 14.06 -6.58 5.49
N PRO A 24 13.97 -5.67 6.48
CA PRO A 24 13.58 -6.05 7.82
C PRO A 24 12.19 -6.69 7.77
N ALA A 25 12.10 -7.96 8.16
CA ALA A 25 10.81 -8.58 8.39
C ALA A 25 10.11 -7.77 9.49
N VAL A 26 8.98 -7.14 9.17
CA VAL A 26 8.16 -6.42 10.15
C VAL A 26 7.44 -7.49 10.98
N ALA A 27 8.15 -8.03 11.97
CA ALA A 27 7.62 -9.07 12.83
C ALA A 27 6.69 -8.45 13.88
N GLY A 28 5.39 -8.45 13.61
CA GLY A 28 4.37 -8.29 14.63
C GLY A 28 3.34 -9.42 14.58
N SER A 29 2.63 -9.62 15.69
CA SER A 29 1.57 -10.63 15.78
C SER A 29 0.47 -10.31 14.77
N GLY A 30 0.18 -11.26 13.89
CA GLY A 30 -0.87 -11.12 12.87
C GLY A 30 -0.48 -10.20 11.72
N GLY A 31 0.74 -10.25 11.19
CA GLY A 31 1.10 -9.60 9.91
C GLY A 31 1.25 -8.07 9.96
N CYS A 32 0.82 -7.39 11.02
CA CYS A 32 1.08 -5.98 11.26
C CYS A 32 2.17 -5.75 12.32
N GLY A 33 3.06 -4.79 12.11
CA GLY A 33 4.05 -4.37 13.09
C GLY A 33 4.44 -2.90 12.98
N LYS A 34 5.22 -2.43 13.95
CA LYS A 34 5.70 -1.04 14.00
C LYS A 34 7.04 -0.92 13.28
N LEU A 35 7.19 0.15 12.50
CA LEU A 35 8.42 0.51 11.82
C LEU A 35 8.74 1.99 12.08
N SER A 36 10.02 2.30 12.30
CA SER A 36 10.49 3.67 12.32
C SER A 36 11.38 3.94 11.12
N HIS A 37 11.16 5.07 10.46
CA HIS A 37 11.93 5.53 9.31
C HIS A 37 12.02 7.06 9.37
N ASP A 38 13.22 7.61 9.17
CA ASP A 38 13.50 9.06 9.21
C ASP A 38 12.93 9.78 10.44
N GLY A 39 12.97 9.15 11.62
CA GLY A 39 12.46 9.71 12.87
C GLY A 39 10.93 9.68 13.02
N GLN A 40 10.22 9.13 12.05
CA GLN A 40 8.77 8.96 12.06
C GLN A 40 8.40 7.51 12.40
N GLY A 41 7.21 7.33 12.99
CA GLY A 41 6.66 6.02 13.36
C GLY A 41 5.51 5.63 12.45
N TYR A 42 5.44 4.35 12.11
CA TYR A 42 4.45 3.77 11.20
C TYR A 42 3.98 2.42 11.72
N VAL A 43 2.75 2.06 11.37
CA VAL A 43 2.28 0.68 11.40
C VAL A 43 2.24 0.17 9.98
N ILE A 44 2.86 -0.99 9.75
CA ILE A 44 2.91 -1.67 8.46
C ILE A 44 2.23 -3.03 8.61
N CYS A 45 1.22 -3.29 7.80
CA CYS A 45 0.54 -4.58 7.67
C CYS A 45 0.96 -5.23 6.34
N GLN A 46 1.67 -6.35 6.43
CA GLN A 46 2.16 -7.11 5.29
C GLN A 46 1.13 -8.17 4.89
N VAL A 47 0.94 -8.34 3.58
CA VAL A 47 0.14 -9.43 2.99
C VAL A 47 0.98 -10.09 1.92
N ASP A 48 1.21 -11.39 2.06
CA ASP A 48 1.91 -12.20 1.05
C ASP A 48 0.90 -12.82 0.06
N ALA A 49 1.38 -13.22 -1.11
CA ALA A 49 0.54 -13.74 -2.20
C ALA A 49 -0.34 -14.92 -1.78
N ALA A 50 0.14 -15.77 -0.87
CA ALA A 50 -0.64 -16.88 -0.33
C ALA A 50 -1.86 -16.43 0.50
N GLN A 51 -1.83 -15.21 1.04
CA GLN A 51 -2.91 -14.60 1.81
C GLN A 51 -3.82 -13.72 0.95
N GLU A 52 -3.46 -13.47 -0.32
CA GLU A 52 -4.25 -12.67 -1.26
C GLU A 52 -5.72 -13.12 -1.30
N PRO A 53 -6.06 -14.42 -1.37
CA PRO A 53 -7.45 -14.86 -1.42
C PRO A 53 -8.26 -14.56 -0.15
N ALA A 54 -7.62 -14.12 0.94
CA ALA A 54 -8.25 -13.68 2.18
C ALA A 54 -8.30 -12.14 2.32
N LEU A 55 -7.63 -11.41 1.42
CA LEU A 55 -7.76 -9.96 1.29
C LEU A 55 -9.15 -9.63 0.71
N ARG A 56 -9.79 -8.61 1.28
CA ARG A 56 -11.14 -8.17 0.93
C ARG A 56 -11.19 -6.66 0.81
N LEU A 57 -12.06 -6.19 -0.08
CA LEU A 57 -12.39 -4.79 -0.28
C LEU A 57 -13.89 -4.63 -0.06
N TRP A 58 -14.29 -3.64 0.74
CA TRP A 58 -15.66 -3.40 1.10
C TRP A 58 -16.05 -1.95 0.80
N GLN A 59 -17.31 -1.75 0.45
CA GLN A 59 -17.90 -0.45 0.20
C GLN A 59 -19.29 -0.40 0.86
N ASP A 60 -20.20 -1.22 0.34
CA ASP A 60 -21.58 -1.29 0.79
C ASP A 60 -21.89 -2.62 1.49
N GLY A 61 -22.88 -2.61 2.36
CA GLY A 61 -23.44 -3.82 2.97
C GLY A 61 -24.44 -4.50 2.05
N ALA A 62 -24.95 -5.65 2.50
CA ALA A 62 -25.96 -6.43 1.76
C ALA A 62 -27.28 -5.66 1.51
N ASP A 63 -27.53 -4.57 2.26
CA ASP A 63 -28.68 -3.68 2.05
C ASP A 63 -28.41 -2.54 1.03
N GLY A 64 -27.26 -2.58 0.35
CA GLY A 64 -26.84 -1.57 -0.62
C GLY A 64 -26.43 -0.24 0.02
N LYS A 65 -26.26 -0.18 1.34
CA LYS A 65 -25.83 1.06 2.03
C LYS A 65 -24.34 1.03 2.38
N PRO A 66 -23.67 2.19 2.35
CA PRO A 66 -22.26 2.29 2.74
C PRO A 66 -22.01 1.81 4.17
N LEU A 67 -20.97 0.99 4.35
CA LEU A 67 -20.62 0.39 5.65
C LEU A 67 -20.07 1.38 6.67
N ARG A 68 -19.31 2.37 6.20
CA ARG A 68 -18.81 3.54 6.95
C ARG A 68 -17.79 3.30 8.05
N ASN A 69 -17.62 2.09 8.56
CA ASN A 69 -16.65 1.80 9.62
C ASN A 69 -16.32 0.31 9.75
N PHE A 70 -15.18 0.02 10.40
CA PHE A 70 -14.70 -1.34 10.62
C PHE A 70 -15.61 -2.18 11.54
N ALA A 71 -16.40 -1.56 12.42
CA ALA A 71 -17.33 -2.30 13.28
C ALA A 71 -18.47 -2.91 12.44
N ASN A 72 -18.92 -2.22 11.40
CA ASN A 72 -19.90 -2.75 10.45
C ASN A 72 -19.29 -3.81 9.53
N VAL A 73 -18.05 -3.63 9.06
CA VAL A 73 -17.32 -4.69 8.32
C VAL A 73 -17.25 -5.97 9.14
N ARG A 74 -16.85 -5.88 10.41
CA ARG A 74 -16.76 -7.04 11.32
C ARG A 74 -18.09 -7.78 11.52
N LYS A 75 -19.23 -7.09 11.41
CA LYS A 75 -20.56 -7.73 11.52
C LYS A 75 -20.94 -8.55 10.29
N LEU A 76 -20.25 -8.30 9.16
CA LEU A 76 -20.46 -9.06 7.92
C LEU A 76 -19.58 -10.32 7.84
N LEU A 77 -18.57 -10.44 8.71
CA LEU A 77 -17.69 -11.61 8.69
C LEU A 77 -18.44 -12.84 9.20
N ASP A 78 -18.12 -14.00 8.62
CA ASP A 78 -18.74 -15.26 9.01
C ASP A 78 -18.35 -15.65 10.44
N GLN A 79 -19.09 -16.60 11.01
CA GLN A 79 -18.65 -17.25 12.24
C GLN A 79 -17.28 -17.91 12.00
N GLY A 80 -16.35 -17.69 12.93
CA GLY A 80 -14.98 -18.18 12.76
C GLY A 80 -14.09 -17.26 11.92
N GLN A 81 -14.54 -16.06 11.54
CA GLN A 81 -13.70 -15.07 10.86
C GLN A 81 -13.44 -13.84 11.74
N SER A 82 -12.28 -13.22 11.56
CA SER A 82 -11.95 -11.94 12.19
C SER A 82 -11.10 -11.06 11.28
N LEU A 83 -11.13 -9.75 11.50
CA LEU A 83 -10.22 -8.83 10.81
C LEU A 83 -8.84 -8.92 11.45
N ASN A 84 -7.87 -9.35 10.65
CA ASN A 84 -6.44 -9.23 10.96
C ASN A 84 -6.06 -7.74 10.99
N PHE A 85 -6.37 -7.05 9.89
CA PHE A 85 -6.36 -5.59 9.81
C PHE A 85 -7.41 -5.07 8.83
N ALA A 86 -7.76 -3.80 8.95
CA ALA A 86 -8.46 -3.04 7.92
C ALA A 86 -8.11 -1.56 7.98
N MET A 87 -8.03 -0.91 6.82
CA MET A 87 -7.89 0.54 6.69
C MET A 87 -8.81 1.09 5.61
N ASN A 88 -9.06 2.40 5.61
CA ASN A 88 -9.72 3.04 4.48
C ASN A 88 -8.86 2.92 3.21
N ALA A 89 -9.51 2.73 2.06
CA ALA A 89 -8.86 2.53 0.76
C ALA A 89 -8.98 3.81 -0.09
N GLY A 90 -9.39 3.68 -1.36
CA GLY A 90 -9.53 4.81 -2.28
C GLY A 90 -10.43 5.95 -1.77
N MET A 91 -10.20 7.15 -2.33
CA MET A 91 -10.96 8.35 -2.00
C MET A 91 -12.43 8.21 -2.41
N PHE A 92 -13.30 8.94 -1.70
CA PHE A 92 -14.74 8.89 -1.90
C PHE A 92 -15.37 10.29 -1.77
N HIS A 93 -16.56 10.46 -2.35
CA HIS A 93 -17.37 11.68 -2.28
C HIS A 93 -18.12 11.77 -0.94
N SER A 94 -18.72 12.92 -0.62
CA SER A 94 -19.47 13.10 0.64
C SER A 94 -20.67 12.14 0.81
N ASP A 95 -21.13 11.53 -0.27
CA ASP A 95 -22.19 10.51 -0.30
C ASP A 95 -21.64 9.07 -0.18
N TYR A 96 -20.35 8.90 0.10
CA TYR A 96 -19.62 7.64 0.24
C TYR A 96 -19.32 6.88 -1.05
N ARG A 97 -19.69 7.40 -2.23
CA ARG A 97 -19.33 6.75 -3.50
C ARG A 97 -17.84 6.94 -3.80
N PRO A 98 -17.14 5.93 -4.38
CA PRO A 98 -15.75 6.07 -4.79
C PRO A 98 -15.56 7.22 -5.79
N VAL A 99 -14.41 7.91 -5.70
CA VAL A 99 -14.05 8.96 -6.68
C VAL A 99 -13.56 8.34 -8.00
N GLY A 100 -12.96 7.15 -7.95
CA GLY A 100 -12.41 6.46 -9.12
C GLY A 100 -12.77 4.98 -9.15
N LEU A 101 -11.96 4.19 -9.87
CA LEU A 101 -12.19 2.76 -10.06
C LEU A 101 -12.39 2.06 -8.71
N LEU A 102 -13.45 1.28 -8.61
CA LEU A 102 -13.64 0.31 -7.54
C LEU A 102 -14.12 -1.01 -8.15
N ILE A 103 -13.34 -2.07 -7.93
CA ILE A 103 -13.70 -3.44 -8.29
C ILE A 103 -13.73 -4.28 -7.02
N VAL A 104 -14.84 -4.94 -6.74
CA VAL A 104 -15.01 -5.85 -5.59
C VAL A 104 -15.38 -7.23 -6.10
N ASP A 105 -14.52 -8.20 -5.79
CA ASP A 105 -14.63 -9.60 -6.23
C ASP A 105 -14.95 -9.77 -7.73
N GLY A 106 -14.29 -8.96 -8.56
CA GLY A 106 -14.42 -8.95 -10.02
C GLY A 106 -15.55 -8.08 -10.57
N GLU A 107 -16.40 -7.50 -9.72
CA GLU A 107 -17.49 -6.60 -10.12
C GLU A 107 -17.05 -5.13 -10.07
N GLU A 108 -17.15 -4.42 -11.19
CA GLU A 108 -16.89 -2.97 -11.26
C GLU A 108 -18.07 -2.19 -10.66
N LEU A 109 -17.85 -1.53 -9.53
CA LEU A 109 -18.84 -0.71 -8.84
C LEU A 109 -18.72 0.78 -9.14
N SER A 110 -17.57 1.22 -9.67
CA SER A 110 -17.29 2.61 -10.03
C SER A 110 -16.20 2.66 -11.11
N PRO A 111 -16.30 3.55 -12.11
CA PRO A 111 -15.40 3.56 -13.26
C PRO A 111 -14.04 4.23 -12.96
N LEU A 112 -13.04 3.87 -13.78
CA LEU A 112 -11.71 4.49 -13.78
C LEU A 112 -11.77 5.98 -14.15
N THR A 113 -11.00 6.80 -13.43
CA THR A 113 -10.85 8.24 -13.73
C THR A 113 -9.39 8.59 -14.03
N THR A 114 -9.07 8.98 -15.27
CA THR A 114 -7.70 9.32 -15.71
C THR A 114 -7.44 10.82 -15.85
N ALA A 115 -8.49 11.63 -15.72
CA ALA A 115 -8.41 13.08 -15.82
C ALA A 115 -7.79 13.69 -14.55
N ALA A 116 -6.99 14.74 -14.73
CA ALA A 116 -6.56 15.56 -13.61
C ALA A 116 -7.77 16.28 -13.01
N SER A 117 -7.74 16.48 -11.69
CA SER A 117 -8.77 17.20 -10.95
C SER A 117 -8.15 17.93 -9.74
N GLY A 118 -8.97 18.67 -9.00
CA GLY A 118 -8.52 19.33 -7.77
C GLY A 118 -8.21 18.32 -6.65
N GLY A 119 -7.37 18.74 -5.71
CA GLY A 119 -7.05 17.95 -4.53
C GLY A 119 -6.07 16.81 -4.80
N ASN A 120 -6.00 15.87 -3.86
CA ASN A 120 -5.01 14.78 -3.88
C ASN A 120 -5.30 13.75 -4.97
N PHE A 121 -6.58 13.37 -5.18
CA PHE A 121 -6.96 12.37 -6.19
C PHE A 121 -6.50 12.77 -7.61
N GLY A 122 -6.69 14.03 -7.97
CA GLY A 122 -6.31 14.57 -9.26
C GLY A 122 -4.84 14.99 -9.39
N MET A 123 -4.02 14.78 -8.35
CA MET A 123 -2.58 15.00 -8.40
C MET A 123 -1.93 13.87 -9.19
N LEU A 124 -1.80 14.06 -10.50
CA LEU A 124 -1.17 13.09 -11.39
C LEU A 124 0.35 13.02 -11.19
N PRO A 125 0.96 11.82 -11.29
CA PRO A 125 0.31 10.52 -11.51
C PRO A 125 -0.51 10.01 -10.31
N ASN A 126 -1.72 9.54 -10.58
CA ASN A 126 -2.54 8.78 -9.63
C ASN A 126 -2.59 7.31 -10.09
N GLY A 127 -3.15 6.41 -9.30
CA GLY A 127 -3.01 4.98 -9.60
C GLY A 127 -4.07 4.09 -9.02
N VAL A 128 -3.99 2.82 -9.40
CA VAL A 128 -4.87 1.74 -9.00
C VAL A 128 -4.05 0.70 -8.27
N PHE A 129 -4.45 0.36 -7.05
CA PHE A 129 -4.03 -0.89 -6.43
C PHE A 129 -4.94 -2.00 -6.96
N CYS A 130 -4.35 -3.02 -7.59
CA CYS A 130 -5.02 -4.15 -8.23
C CYS A 130 -4.46 -5.46 -7.65
N THR A 131 -5.33 -6.41 -7.35
CA THR A 131 -4.97 -7.69 -6.74
C THR A 131 -5.83 -8.84 -7.24
N GLY A 132 -5.29 -10.06 -7.18
CA GLY A 132 -5.99 -11.29 -7.54
C GLY A 132 -6.10 -11.54 -9.04
N GLY A 133 -5.21 -10.92 -9.83
CA GLY A 133 -4.99 -11.23 -11.24
C GLY A 133 -3.79 -12.17 -11.44
N GLN A 134 -3.22 -12.18 -12.66
CA GLN A 134 -2.01 -12.96 -12.98
C GLN A 134 -0.82 -12.62 -12.08
N ARG A 135 -0.69 -11.34 -11.70
CA ARG A 135 0.18 -10.92 -10.60
C ARG A 135 -0.67 -10.77 -9.33
N PRO A 136 -0.24 -11.34 -8.19
CA PRO A 136 -1.01 -11.27 -6.95
C PRO A 136 -1.29 -9.83 -6.53
N PHE A 137 -0.27 -8.96 -6.54
CA PHE A 137 -0.41 -7.54 -6.21
C PHE A 137 0.24 -6.65 -7.25
N GLN A 138 -0.38 -5.50 -7.54
CA GLN A 138 0.15 -4.46 -8.41
C GLN A 138 -0.31 -3.08 -7.97
N VAL A 139 0.55 -2.08 -8.13
CA VAL A 139 0.16 -0.66 -8.16
C VAL A 139 0.49 -0.15 -9.55
N ILE A 140 -0.51 0.39 -10.24
CA ILE A 140 -0.41 0.77 -11.66
C ILE A 140 -0.87 2.22 -11.81
N GLU A 141 -0.12 3.03 -12.55
CA GLU A 141 -0.55 4.39 -12.92
C GLU A 141 -1.87 4.34 -13.70
N SER A 142 -2.78 5.27 -13.47
CA SER A 142 -4.17 5.13 -13.95
C SER A 142 -4.32 5.13 -15.48
N ARG A 143 -3.48 5.83 -16.23
CA ARG A 143 -3.52 5.81 -17.70
C ARG A 143 -2.89 4.52 -18.23
N ALA A 144 -1.79 4.07 -17.63
CA ALA A 144 -1.24 2.76 -17.92
C ALA A 144 -2.23 1.63 -17.60
N PHE A 145 -3.01 1.77 -16.52
CA PHE A 145 -4.11 0.86 -16.20
C PHE A 145 -5.20 0.92 -17.28
N ALA A 146 -5.56 2.11 -17.76
CA ALA A 146 -6.56 2.27 -18.82
C ALA A 146 -6.12 1.58 -20.13
N ASP A 147 -4.83 1.63 -20.45
CA ASP A 147 -4.26 1.04 -21.67
C ASP A 147 -4.16 -0.49 -21.58
N ALA A 148 -3.77 -1.03 -20.42
CA ALA A 148 -3.55 -2.46 -20.23
C ALA A 148 -4.79 -3.23 -19.75
N TRP A 149 -5.64 -2.59 -18.96
CA TRP A 149 -6.84 -3.12 -18.31
C TRP A 149 -6.68 -4.54 -17.75
N PRO A 150 -5.73 -4.77 -16.82
CA PRO A 150 -5.49 -6.11 -16.30
C PRO A 150 -6.70 -6.62 -15.51
N GLU A 151 -6.87 -7.94 -15.46
CA GLU A 151 -7.84 -8.57 -14.58
C GLU A 151 -7.47 -8.33 -13.11
N CYS A 152 -8.44 -7.84 -12.33
CA CYS A 152 -8.31 -7.63 -10.90
C CYS A 152 -9.52 -8.24 -10.21
N ARG A 153 -9.30 -9.07 -9.19
CA ARG A 153 -10.37 -9.47 -8.28
C ARG A 153 -10.78 -8.29 -7.40
N LEU A 154 -9.80 -7.56 -6.86
CA LEU A 154 -10.05 -6.29 -6.16
C LEU A 154 -9.26 -5.18 -6.83
N ALA A 155 -9.88 -4.03 -6.99
CA ALA A 155 -9.19 -2.82 -7.42
C ALA A 155 -9.73 -1.59 -6.68
N THR A 156 -8.83 -0.69 -6.30
CA THR A 156 -9.20 0.61 -5.72
C THR A 156 -8.29 1.68 -6.27
N GLN A 157 -8.88 2.69 -6.91
CA GLN A 157 -8.17 3.84 -7.41
C GLN A 157 -8.04 4.91 -6.32
N SER A 158 -6.88 5.54 -6.28
CA SER A 158 -6.66 6.73 -5.47
C SER A 158 -5.54 7.60 -6.06
N GLY A 159 -5.19 8.66 -5.37
CA GLY A 159 -4.09 9.53 -5.78
C GLY A 159 -3.63 10.46 -4.66
N PRO A 160 -2.36 10.87 -4.66
CA PRO A 160 -1.34 10.59 -5.69
C PRO A 160 -0.71 9.20 -5.57
N MET A 161 -0.04 8.70 -6.62
CA MET A 161 0.98 7.67 -6.43
C MET A 161 2.10 8.25 -5.56
N LEU A 162 2.61 7.46 -4.63
CA LEU A 162 3.69 7.86 -3.72
C LEU A 162 5.07 7.63 -4.35
N VAL A 163 5.22 6.48 -4.99
CA VAL A 163 6.42 6.04 -5.70
C VAL A 163 5.98 5.52 -7.07
N ILE A 164 6.73 5.90 -8.11
CA ILE A 164 6.50 5.53 -9.51
C ILE A 164 7.86 5.12 -10.08
N ASP A 165 8.00 3.86 -10.48
CA ASP A 165 9.25 3.32 -11.03
C ASP A 165 10.48 3.55 -10.11
N GLY A 166 10.26 3.55 -8.80
CA GLY A 166 11.29 3.81 -7.79
C GLY A 166 11.59 5.29 -7.54
N ASN A 167 10.90 6.22 -8.20
CA ASN A 167 11.03 7.66 -7.95
C ASN A 167 9.85 8.16 -7.11
N LEU A 168 10.10 9.14 -6.25
CA LEU A 168 9.00 9.83 -5.56
C LEU A 168 8.19 10.64 -6.57
N HIS A 169 6.91 10.81 -6.27
CA HIS A 169 6.04 11.66 -7.05
C HIS A 169 6.63 13.09 -7.21
N PRO A 170 6.71 13.63 -8.44
CA PRO A 170 7.48 14.85 -8.74
C PRO A 170 6.92 16.12 -8.07
N ARG A 171 5.66 16.09 -7.65
CA ARG A 171 5.01 17.21 -6.94
C ARG A 171 5.24 17.22 -5.42
N PHE A 172 5.95 16.24 -4.86
CA PHE A 172 6.19 16.19 -3.41
C PHE A 172 7.30 17.18 -3.03
N LEU A 173 6.94 18.15 -2.20
CA LEU A 173 7.89 19.12 -1.64
C LEU A 173 8.51 18.54 -0.37
N VAL A 174 9.84 18.63 -0.25
CA VAL A 174 10.59 18.22 0.94
C VAL A 174 10.08 18.98 2.17
N ASP A 175 9.91 20.31 2.02
CA ASP A 175 9.53 21.23 3.09
C ASP A 175 8.03 21.56 3.09
N SER A 176 7.18 20.61 2.67
CA SER A 176 5.72 20.82 2.66
C SER A 176 5.17 21.06 4.07
N ASP A 177 4.26 22.01 4.19
CA ASP A 177 3.45 22.27 5.39
C ASP A 177 2.23 21.33 5.50
N SER A 178 1.87 20.64 4.42
CA SER A 178 0.77 19.67 4.35
C SER A 178 1.11 18.40 5.12
N ARG A 179 0.76 18.37 6.41
CA ARG A 179 1.00 17.24 7.31
C ARG A 179 -0.32 16.62 7.76
N TYR A 180 -0.47 15.33 7.49
CA TYR A 180 -1.65 14.53 7.85
C TYR A 180 -1.23 13.14 8.31
N ILE A 181 -2.11 12.46 9.05
CA ILE A 181 -2.00 11.01 9.15
C ILE A 181 -2.29 10.46 7.75
N ARG A 182 -1.36 9.68 7.20
CA ARG A 182 -1.44 9.16 5.84
C ARG A 182 -1.43 7.65 5.86
N ASN A 183 -2.23 7.04 5.01
CA ASN A 183 -2.18 5.63 4.71
C ASN A 183 -1.99 5.38 3.20
N GLY A 184 -1.54 4.18 2.87
CA GLY A 184 -1.27 3.78 1.50
C GLY A 184 -0.79 2.34 1.40
N VAL A 185 -0.56 1.90 0.17
CA VAL A 185 -0.10 0.55 -0.14
C VAL A 185 1.10 0.60 -1.07
N GLY A 186 2.10 -0.22 -0.81
CA GLY A 186 3.26 -0.43 -1.67
C GLY A 186 3.38 -1.90 -2.03
N VAL A 187 3.89 -2.19 -3.22
CA VAL A 187 4.01 -3.57 -3.71
C VAL A 187 5.46 -3.89 -4.04
N SER A 188 5.87 -5.09 -3.68
CA SER A 188 7.18 -5.66 -4.00
C SER A 188 7.41 -5.74 -5.51
N PRO A 189 8.66 -5.61 -6.01
CA PRO A 189 8.94 -5.65 -7.44
C PRO A 189 8.48 -6.94 -8.15
N ASP A 190 8.44 -8.07 -7.45
CA ASP A 190 7.95 -9.36 -7.96
C ASP A 190 6.43 -9.53 -7.84
N GLY A 191 5.73 -8.61 -7.17
CA GLY A 191 4.28 -8.63 -6.96
C GLY A 191 3.82 -9.62 -5.89
N GLN A 192 4.73 -10.20 -5.10
CA GLN A 192 4.41 -11.29 -4.16
C GLN A 192 4.02 -10.81 -2.77
N THR A 193 4.34 -9.57 -2.44
CA THR A 193 4.04 -8.95 -1.15
C THR A 193 3.50 -7.54 -1.34
N ALA A 194 2.43 -7.22 -0.59
CA ALA A 194 1.88 -5.87 -0.44
C ALA A 194 2.05 -5.39 1.01
N TRP A 195 2.47 -4.13 1.17
CA TRP A 195 2.58 -3.46 2.47
C TRP A 195 1.58 -2.34 2.57
N PHE A 196 0.63 -2.48 3.50
CA PHE A 196 -0.34 -1.47 3.87
C PHE A 196 0.20 -0.67 5.04
N ALA A 197 0.48 0.61 4.83
CA ALA A 197 1.11 1.46 5.84
C ALA A 197 0.16 2.55 6.33
N ILE A 198 0.31 2.94 7.59
CA ILE A 198 -0.27 4.15 8.14
C ILE A 198 0.73 4.83 9.08
N SER A 199 0.84 6.16 9.02
CA SER A 199 1.69 6.93 9.93
C SER A 199 1.07 7.06 11.33
N ASP A 200 1.88 7.04 12.37
CA ASP A 200 1.42 7.29 13.75
C ASP A 200 1.20 8.78 14.05
N ARG A 201 1.90 9.66 13.32
CA ARG A 201 1.83 11.13 13.47
C ARG A 201 1.73 11.80 12.10
N PRO A 202 1.27 13.06 12.04
CA PRO A 202 1.16 13.77 10.77
C PRO A 202 2.50 13.86 10.03
N VAL A 203 2.52 13.40 8.78
CA VAL A 203 3.69 13.40 7.88
C VAL A 203 3.38 14.14 6.57
N THR A 204 4.42 14.62 5.90
CA THR A 204 4.29 15.12 4.52
C THR A 204 4.15 13.95 3.53
N PHE A 205 3.72 14.25 2.31
CA PHE A 205 3.76 13.25 1.24
C PHE A 205 5.20 12.80 0.93
N HIS A 206 6.17 13.71 1.02
CA HIS A 206 7.57 13.39 0.81
C HIS A 206 8.09 12.38 1.86
N GLU A 207 7.85 12.65 3.14
CA GLU A 207 8.20 11.74 4.24
C GLU A 207 7.50 10.37 4.08
N PHE A 208 6.21 10.36 3.74
CA PHE A 208 5.46 9.11 3.56
C PHE A 208 5.90 8.34 2.32
N GLY A 209 6.24 9.01 1.23
CA GLY A 209 6.78 8.36 0.04
C GLY A 209 8.16 7.75 0.29
N ARG A 210 9.03 8.40 1.08
CA ARG A 210 10.34 7.84 1.46
C ARG A 210 10.22 6.56 2.29
N LEU A 211 9.20 6.45 3.16
CA LEU A 211 8.92 5.18 3.84
C LEU A 211 8.80 4.03 2.82
N PHE A 212 8.02 4.22 1.76
CA PHE A 212 7.83 3.20 0.74
C PHE A 212 9.11 2.97 -0.08
N ARG A 213 9.67 4.04 -0.65
CA ARG A 213 10.84 3.93 -1.54
C ARG A 213 12.10 3.45 -0.81
N ASP A 214 12.42 4.08 0.31
CA ASP A 214 13.70 3.92 1.00
C ASP A 214 13.58 2.95 2.19
N GLY A 215 12.45 2.98 2.91
CA GLY A 215 12.21 2.11 4.06
C GLY A 215 11.77 0.69 3.70
N LEU A 216 10.86 0.54 2.73
CA LEU A 216 10.31 -0.74 2.28
C LEU A 216 10.92 -1.22 0.96
N GLY A 217 11.68 -0.37 0.26
CA GLY A 217 12.33 -0.74 -1.00
C GLY A 217 11.36 -0.97 -2.17
N VAL A 218 10.14 -0.44 -2.11
CA VAL A 218 9.14 -0.64 -3.17
C VAL A 218 9.35 0.32 -4.34
N ARG A 219 9.01 -0.15 -5.54
CA ARG A 219 9.10 0.66 -6.77
C ARG A 219 7.81 1.42 -7.06
N ASP A 220 6.68 0.86 -6.66
CA ASP A 220 5.37 1.46 -6.91
C ASP A 220 4.55 1.43 -5.62
N ALA A 221 4.01 2.59 -5.27
CA ALA A 221 3.19 2.77 -4.09
C ALA A 221 2.09 3.79 -4.33
N LEU A 222 0.95 3.60 -3.69
CA LEU A 222 -0.25 4.40 -3.85
C LEU A 222 -0.71 4.95 -2.51
N TYR A 223 -0.99 6.23 -2.46
CA TYR A 223 -1.66 6.84 -1.32
C TYR A 223 -3.16 6.55 -1.39
N PHE A 224 -3.76 6.24 -0.25
CA PHE A 224 -5.20 6.01 -0.11
C PHE A 224 -5.95 7.30 0.24
N ASP A 225 -6.40 7.50 1.47
CA ASP A 225 -7.10 8.72 1.89
C ASP A 225 -6.66 9.16 3.29
N GLY A 226 -6.04 10.34 3.37
CA GLY A 226 -5.45 10.92 4.57
C GLY A 226 -6.21 12.08 5.19
N SER A 227 -7.40 12.45 4.67
CA SER A 227 -8.27 13.36 5.43
C SER A 227 -8.91 12.64 6.63
N ILE A 228 -8.99 11.30 6.57
CA ILE A 228 -9.61 10.44 7.57
C ILE A 228 -8.90 9.07 7.71
N SER A 229 -7.59 9.02 7.47
CA SER A 229 -6.80 7.77 7.59
C SER A 229 -7.00 7.09 8.94
N ARG A 230 -7.44 5.83 8.91
CA ARG A 230 -7.73 5.02 10.09
C ARG A 230 -7.28 3.58 9.88
N LEU A 231 -6.82 2.94 10.95
CA LEU A 231 -6.46 1.54 11.00
C LEU A 231 -7.19 0.80 12.12
N TYR A 232 -7.72 -0.36 11.81
CA TYR A 232 -8.03 -1.42 12.76
C TYR A 232 -6.98 -2.51 12.60
N ALA A 233 -6.20 -2.79 13.64
CA ALA A 233 -5.16 -3.82 13.68
C ALA A 233 -4.96 -4.29 15.14
N PRO A 234 -5.78 -5.25 15.62
CA PRO A 234 -5.71 -5.74 17.00
C PRO A 234 -4.35 -6.35 17.34
N GLY A 235 -3.65 -6.94 16.36
CA GLY A 235 -2.30 -7.50 16.54
C GLY A 235 -1.24 -6.50 17.00
N VAL A 236 -1.47 -5.20 16.83
CA VAL A 236 -0.60 -4.12 17.36
C VAL A 236 -1.34 -3.21 18.36
N ASN A 237 -2.47 -3.69 18.89
CA ASN A 237 -3.36 -2.96 19.80
C ASN A 237 -3.79 -1.58 19.26
N ARG A 238 -4.17 -1.51 17.98
CA ARG A 238 -4.64 -0.29 17.34
C ARG A 238 -6.05 -0.47 16.79
N ALA A 239 -6.95 0.44 17.16
CA ALA A 239 -8.30 0.51 16.63
C ALA A 239 -8.73 1.98 16.58
N ASP A 240 -8.55 2.62 15.42
CA ASP A 240 -8.80 4.05 15.27
C ASP A 240 -10.30 4.34 15.15
N PHE A 241 -10.79 5.35 15.87
CA PHE A 241 -12.15 5.87 15.81
C PHE A 241 -12.18 7.22 15.09
N GLY A 242 -13.31 7.59 14.48
CA GLY A 242 -13.40 8.86 13.75
C GLY A 242 -14.55 8.93 12.76
N ARG A 243 -14.42 9.84 11.79
CA ARG A 243 -15.39 10.06 10.72
C ARG A 243 -15.67 8.78 9.93
N SER A 244 -16.85 8.72 9.33
CA SER A 244 -17.28 7.65 8.43
C SER A 244 -16.32 7.51 7.24
N LEU A 245 -16.10 6.27 6.84
CA LEU A 245 -15.22 5.86 5.74
C LEU A 245 -16.03 5.52 4.48
N GLY A 246 -15.40 5.61 3.31
CA GLY A 246 -15.92 5.02 2.06
C GLY A 246 -15.37 3.61 1.88
N PRO A 247 -14.65 3.33 0.77
CA PRO A 247 -14.00 2.05 0.55
C PRO A 247 -13.06 1.68 1.71
N MET A 248 -13.05 0.41 2.09
CA MET A 248 -12.17 -0.15 3.13
C MET A 248 -11.55 -1.44 2.64
N ILE A 249 -10.26 -1.63 2.87
CA ILE A 249 -9.52 -2.84 2.51
C ILE A 249 -8.93 -3.48 3.75
N GLY A 250 -8.90 -4.82 3.80
CA GLY A 250 -8.39 -5.53 4.96
C GLY A 250 -8.25 -7.04 4.74
N LEU A 251 -7.45 -7.66 5.59
CA LEU A 251 -7.19 -9.09 5.59
C LEU A 251 -8.08 -9.77 6.64
N VAL A 252 -8.73 -10.86 6.23
CA VAL A 252 -9.59 -11.68 7.10
C VAL A 252 -8.85 -12.95 7.49
N ASP A 253 -8.73 -13.21 8.79
CA ASP A 253 -8.21 -14.47 9.32
C ASP A 253 -9.37 -15.40 9.70
N GLN A 254 -9.13 -16.70 9.58
CA GLN A 254 -9.95 -17.71 10.25
C GLN A 254 -9.54 -17.75 11.73
N THR A 255 -10.47 -17.48 12.64
CA THR A 255 -10.31 -17.81 14.06
C THR A 255 -10.53 -19.31 14.20
N GLY A 256 -9.45 -20.05 14.45
CA GLY A 256 -9.50 -21.45 14.85
C GLY A 256 -10.17 -21.66 16.21
#